data_AF-A0A8F8SNR9-F1
#
_entry.id   AF-A0A8F8SNR9-F1
#
_cell.length_a   1.000
_cell.length_b   1.000
_cell.length_c   1.000
_cell.angle_alpha   90.00
_cell.angle_beta   90.00
_cell.angle_gamma   90.00
#
_symmetry.space_group_name_H-M   'P 1'
#
loop_
_entity.id
_entity.type
_entity.pdbx_description
1 polymer ?
#
loop_
_entity_poly.entity_id
_entity_poly.type
_entity_poly.pdbx_seq_one_letter_code
_entity_poly.pdbx_strand_id
1 'polypeptide(L)'
;MFYLVIVAMATIKIISTSSFLMRILLLELVTSSTMGFMMCNLNLSSLYEVFFPVVVVMVGESCVGLSLLIVQLKVKGNDLVASSFVV
;
A
#
# COMPACT_ATOMS: atom_id res chain seq x y z
N MET A 1 19.60 8.66 -3.97
CA MET A 1 19.34 9.68 -2.92
C MET A 1 17.92 10.23 -2.97
N PHE A 2 17.44 10.79 -4.11
CA PHE A 2 16.10 11.38 -4.22
C PHE A 2 14.93 10.45 -3.84
N TYR A 3 14.99 9.16 -4.21
CA TYR A 3 13.95 8.16 -3.86
C TYR A 3 13.74 7.98 -2.35
N LEU A 4 14.79 8.12 -1.52
CA LEU A 4 14.66 8.01 -0.06
C LEU A 4 13.85 9.17 0.53
N VAL A 5 13.89 10.35 -0.10
CA VAL A 5 13.08 11.51 0.30
C VAL A 5 11.60 11.24 0.01
N ILE A 6 11.29 10.67 -1.16
CA ILE A 6 9.91 10.28 -1.52
C ILE A 6 9.37 9.25 -0.52
N VAL A 7 10.17 8.23 -0.19
CA VAL A 7 9.80 7.20 0.81
C VAL A 7 9.52 7.86 2.17
N ALA A 8 10.40 8.75 2.65
CA ALA A 8 10.23 9.41 3.94
C ALA A 8 8.98 10.30 4.00
N MET A 9 8.67 11.03 2.92
CA MET A 9 7.46 11.84 2.85
C MET A 9 6.20 10.98 2.81
N ALA A 10 6.23 9.86 2.07
CA ALA A 10 5.11 8.94 1.99
C ALA A 10 4.84 8.25 3.33
N THR A 11 5.87 7.81 4.07
CA THR A 11 5.71 7.19 5.39
C THR A 11 5.14 8.16 6.43
N ILE A 12 5.59 9.42 6.46
CA ILE A 12 5.00 10.47 7.31
C ILE A 12 3.52 10.67 6.96
N LYS A 13 3.18 10.63 5.67
CA LYS A 13 1.80 10.79 5.22
C LYS A 13 0.92 9.59 5.58
N ILE A 14 1.45 8.37 5.60
CA ILE A 14 0.71 7.17 6.02
C ILE A 14 0.24 7.31 7.47
N ILE A 15 1.11 7.78 8.37
CA ILE A 15 0.80 7.91 9.81
C ILE A 15 -0.29 8.97 10.02
N SER A 16 -0.20 10.10 9.30
CA SER A 16 -1.11 11.24 9.49
C SER A 16 -2.47 11.09 8.80
N THR A 17 -2.62 10.15 7.85
CA THR A 17 -3.87 10.04 7.08
C THR A 17 -4.89 9.15 7.77
N SER A 18 -6.14 9.61 7.88
CA SER A 18 -7.27 8.84 8.46
C SER A 18 -7.95 7.90 7.46
N SER A 19 -7.85 8.20 6.16
CA SER A 19 -8.41 7.36 5.09
C SER A 19 -7.57 6.09 4.90
N PHE A 20 -8.19 4.95 5.12
CA PHE A 20 -7.59 3.64 4.90
C PHE A 20 -7.14 3.44 3.44
N LEU A 21 -7.94 3.92 2.48
CA LEU A 21 -7.59 3.89 1.05
C LEU A 21 -6.31 4.68 0.76
N MET A 22 -6.17 5.87 1.34
CA MET A 22 -4.95 6.67 1.17
C MET A 22 -3.74 6.01 1.80
N ARG A 23 -3.89 5.28 2.91
CA ARG A 23 -2.78 4.50 3.50
C ARG A 23 -2.30 3.40 2.55
N ILE A 24 -3.22 2.70 1.89
CA ILE A 24 -2.87 1.67 0.89
C ILE A 24 -2.14 2.29 -0.30
N LEU A 25 -2.67 3.39 -0.86
CA LEU A 25 -2.02 4.08 -2.00
C LEU A 25 -0.63 4.61 -1.66
N LEU A 26 -0.44 5.13 -0.44
CA LEU A 26 0.85 5.60 0.00
C LEU A 26 1.82 4.44 0.28
N LEU A 27 1.33 3.29 0.73
CA LEU A 27 2.15 2.09 0.90
C LEU A 27 2.67 1.60 -0.47
N GLU A 28 1.80 1.57 -1.49
CA GLU A 28 2.17 1.30 -2.89
C GLU A 28 3.23 2.27 -3.43
N LEU A 29 3.13 3.55 -3.07
CA LEU A 29 4.13 4.54 -3.45
C LEU A 29 5.50 4.26 -2.79
N VAL A 30 5.51 3.83 -1.53
CA VAL A 30 6.74 3.46 -0.80
C VAL A 30 7.40 2.23 -1.41
N THR A 31 6.62 1.19 -1.70
CA THR A 31 7.13 -0.06 -2.26
C THR A 31 7.60 0.12 -3.72
N SER A 32 6.89 0.91 -4.53
CA SER A 32 7.33 1.27 -5.89
C SER A 32 8.63 2.08 -5.89
N SER A 33 8.76 3.07 -5.00
CA SER A 33 9.98 3.90 -4.91
C SER A 33 11.18 3.14 -4.35
N THR A 34 10.97 2.22 -3.40
CA THR A 34 12.03 1.31 -2.93
C THR A 34 12.47 0.33 -4.01
N MET A 35 11.54 -0.17 -4.83
CA MET A 35 11.88 -0.98 -6.00
C MET A 35 12.74 -0.21 -7.02
N GLY A 36 12.36 1.03 -7.33
CA GLY A 36 13.17 1.92 -8.17
C GLY A 36 14.58 2.13 -7.62
N PHE A 37 14.71 2.28 -6.30
CA PHE A 37 16.02 2.36 -5.64
C PHE A 37 16.82 1.07 -5.78
N MET A 38 16.22 -0.11 -5.60
CA MET A 38 16.89 -1.40 -5.76
C MET A 38 17.37 -1.60 -7.20
N MET A 39 16.53 -1.27 -8.18
CA MET A 39 16.86 -1.30 -9.61
C MET A 39 18.09 -0.44 -9.95
N CYS A 40 18.23 0.72 -9.32
CA CYS A 40 19.35 1.62 -9.56
C CYS A 40 20.66 1.20 -8.88
N ASN A 41 20.62 0.33 -7.85
CA ASN A 41 21.80 0.03 -7.02
C ASN A 41 22.23 -1.44 -7.02
N LEU A 42 21.39 -2.37 -7.46
CA LEU A 42 21.74 -3.79 -7.56
C LEU A 42 22.33 -4.11 -8.94
N ASN A 43 23.31 -5.01 -8.97
CA ASN A 43 23.81 -5.58 -10.21
C ASN A 43 22.74 -6.47 -10.84
N LEU A 44 22.71 -6.57 -12.18
CA LEU A 44 21.69 -7.33 -12.93
C LEU A 44 21.45 -8.75 -12.38
N SER A 45 22.49 -9.45 -11.95
CA SER A 45 22.37 -10.80 -11.39
C SER A 45 21.62 -10.84 -10.05
N SER A 46 21.91 -9.93 -9.12
CA SER A 46 21.21 -9.84 -7.83
C SER A 46 19.83 -9.21 -7.97
N LEU A 47 19.61 -8.46 -9.06
CA LEU A 47 18.32 -7.87 -9.38
C LEU A 47 17.26 -8.94 -9.64
N TYR A 48 17.54 -9.97 -10.44
CA TYR A 48 16.55 -11.03 -10.74
C TYR A 48 16.16 -11.85 -9.50
N GLU A 49 17.11 -12.13 -8.61
CA GLU A 49 16.86 -12.91 -7.39
C GLU A 49 15.98 -12.17 -6.39
N VAL A 50 16.08 -10.84 -6.33
CA VAL A 50 15.34 -10.02 -5.37
C VAL A 50 14.08 -9.40 -5.97
N PHE A 51 14.05 -9.14 -7.27
CA PHE A 51 12.93 -8.47 -7.93
C PHE A 51 11.66 -9.31 -7.92
N PHE A 52 11.75 -10.58 -8.32
CA PHE A 52 10.60 -11.47 -8.40
C PHE A 52 9.86 -11.63 -7.06
N PRO A 53 10.51 -11.96 -5.93
CA PRO A 53 9.82 -12.08 -4.65
C PRO A 53 9.23 -10.74 -4.17
N VAL A 54 9.91 -9.62 -4.42
CA VAL A 54 9.40 -8.29 -4.01
C VAL A 54 8.13 -7.92 -4.79
N VAL A 55 8.06 -8.19 -6.09
CA VAL A 55 6.84 -7.97 -6.88
C VAL A 55 5.70 -8.85 -6.39
N VAL A 56 5.96 -10.12 -6.11
CA VAL A 56 4.92 -11.06 -5.60
C VAL A 56 4.38 -10.58 -4.26
N VAL A 57 5.25 -10.15 -3.34
CA VAL A 57 4.85 -9.59 -2.05
C VAL A 57 4.02 -8.31 -2.22
N MET A 58 4.43 -7.39 -3.10
CA MET A 58 3.65 -6.18 -3.40
C MET A 58 2.23 -6.50 -3.87
N VAL A 59 2.10 -7.36 -4.88
CA VAL A 59 0.79 -7.74 -5.42
C VAL A 59 -0.06 -8.39 -4.32
N GLY A 60 0.55 -9.25 -3.50
CA GLY A 60 -0.11 -9.88 -2.35
C GLY A 60 -0.63 -8.86 -1.33
N GLU A 61 0.21 -7.92 -0.90
CA GLU A 61 -0.19 -6.87 0.05
C GLU A 61 -1.33 -5.99 -0.50
N SER A 62 -1.27 -5.63 -1.78
CA SER A 62 -2.32 -4.88 -2.47
C SER A 62 -3.66 -5.62 -2.47
N CYS A 63 -3.66 -6.92 -2.80
CA CYS A 63 -4.86 -7.76 -2.78
C CYS A 63 -5.45 -7.88 -1.38
N VAL A 64 -4.60 -8.05 -0.34
CA VAL A 64 -5.05 -8.13 1.05
C VAL A 64 -5.61 -6.78 1.51
N GLY A 65 -4.94 -5.67 1.20
CA GLY A 65 -5.40 -4.32 1.52
C GLY A 65 -6.75 -3.99 0.90
N LEU A 66 -6.93 -4.29 -0.39
CA LEU A 66 -8.21 -4.14 -1.10
C LEU A 66 -9.31 -5.02 -0.50
N SER A 67 -9.00 -6.28 -0.17
CA SER A 67 -9.96 -7.20 0.46
C SER A 67 -10.44 -6.66 1.81
N LEU A 68 -9.52 -6.16 2.64
CA LEU A 68 -9.85 -5.52 3.92
C LEU A 68 -10.68 -4.25 3.74
N LEU A 69 -10.38 -3.46 2.71
CA LEU A 69 -11.14 -2.26 2.37
C LEU A 69 -12.57 -2.60 1.98
N ILE A 70 -12.78 -3.63 1.16
CA ILE A 70 -14.11 -4.14 0.78
C ILE A 70 -14.88 -4.61 2.02
N VAL A 71 -14.22 -5.36 2.92
CA VAL A 71 -14.85 -5.80 4.17
C VAL A 71 -15.24 -4.61 5.04
N GLN A 72 -14.37 -3.61 5.22
CA GLN A 72 -14.69 -2.40 5.97
C GLN A 72 -15.85 -1.62 5.35
N LEU A 73 -15.90 -1.48 4.03
CA LEU A 73 -17.01 -0.82 3.34
C LEU A 73 -18.31 -1.62 3.46
N LYS A 74 -18.25 -2.95 3.42
CA LYS A 74 -19.41 -3.81 3.64
C LYS A 74 -19.94 -3.71 5.07
N VAL A 75 -19.06 -3.68 6.07
CA VAL A 75 -19.43 -3.49 7.49
C VAL A 75 -20.03 -2.10 7.70
N LYS A 76 -19.35 -1.03 7.25
CA LYS A 76 -19.88 0.34 7.34
C LYS A 76 -21.16 0.56 6.54
N GLY A 77 -21.28 -0.09 5.38
CA GLY A 77 -22.48 -0.08 4.55
C GLY A 77 -23.66 -0.76 5.24
N ASN A 78 -23.42 -1.88 5.93
CA ASN A 78 -24.42 -2.53 6.77
C ASN A 78 -24.78 -1.69 8.00
N ASP A 79 -23.82 -1.00 8.62
CA ASP A 79 -24.10 -0.10 9.75
C ASP A 79 -24.96 1.10 9.32
N LEU A 80 -24.74 1.63 8.12
CA LEU A 80 -25.58 2.69 7.54
C LEU A 80 -27.01 2.18 7.30
N VAL A 81 -27.18 0.98 6.73
CA VAL A 81 -28.50 0.37 6.48
C VAL A 81 -29.22 0.01 7.80
N ALA A 82 -28.48 -0.51 8.79
CA ALA A 82 -29.01 -0.81 10.12
C ALA A 82 -29.36 0.48 10.90
N SER A 83 -28.59 1.56 10.73
CA SER A 83 -28.91 2.87 11.32
C SER A 83 -30.08 3.58 10.63
N SER A 84 -30.41 3.22 9.38
CA SER A 84 -31.60 3.71 8.67
C SER A 84 -32.88 2.90 8.93
N PHE A 85 -32.80 1.78 9.68
CA PHE A 85 -33.98 1.00 10.08
C PHE A 85 -34.41 1.28 11.54
N VAL A 86 -33.73 2.22 12.20
CA VAL A 86 -34.12 2.77 13.51
C VAL A 86 -34.46 4.26 13.35
N VAL A 87 -35.21 4.60 12.30
CA VAL A 87 -36.25 5.65 12.22
C VAL A 87 -37.21 5.25 11.11
#